data_AF-A0A7L4ZS60-F1
#
_entry.id   AF-A0A7L4ZS60-F1
#
_cell.length_a   1.000
_cell.length_b   1.000
_cell.length_c   1.000
_cell.angle_alpha   90.00
_cell.angle_beta   90.00
_cell.angle_gamma   90.00
#
_symmetry.space_group_name_H-M   'P 1'
#
loop_
_entity.id
_entity.type
_entity.pdbx_description
1 polymer ?
#
loop_
_entity_poly.entity_id
_entity_poly.type
_entity_poly.pdbx_seq_one_letter_code
_entity_poly.pdbx_strand_id
1 'polypeptide(L)'
;MQVHITHNKDKNGIELLFTNTIEIELISSLEKLGFKESFGNKLKWYADYHPAYVSYANDLKKVLETNDDWKLIPIVPSFIDSELNIDYLKFSIVEIQLKNNDHFLQTDFIVFESYKKVATIIAERFAIKSFSNNFDSLTIFSRNYKRRARALFKANFVIRASDVNYIIPVEDDRL
;
A
#
# COMPACT_ATOMS: atom_id res chain seq x y z
N MET A 1 3.68 -7.67 22.20
CA MET A 1 3.17 -8.86 21.47
C MET A 1 4.28 -9.36 20.56
N GLN A 2 4.42 -10.67 20.31
CA GLN A 2 5.48 -11.16 19.40
C GLN A 2 4.90 -11.70 18.09
N VAL A 3 5.63 -11.48 17.01
CA VAL A 3 5.33 -12.03 15.69
C VAL A 3 6.60 -12.62 15.07
N HIS A 4 6.51 -13.85 14.60
CA HIS A 4 7.57 -14.52 13.88
C HIS A 4 7.34 -14.36 12.38
N ILE A 5 8.35 -13.85 11.67
CA ILE A 5 8.31 -13.64 10.22
C ILE A 5 9.11 -14.76 9.56
N THR A 6 8.52 -15.43 8.58
CA THR A 6 9.21 -16.46 7.79
C THR A 6 9.03 -16.19 6.30
N HIS A 7 10.10 -16.38 5.52
CA HIS A 7 9.99 -16.47 4.07
C HIS A 7 9.76 -17.94 3.69
N ASN A 8 8.53 -18.25 3.27
CA ASN A 8 8.18 -19.55 2.71
C ASN A 8 8.63 -19.60 1.24
N LYS A 9 9.78 -20.22 0.99
CA LYS A 9 10.37 -20.32 -0.36
C LYS A 9 9.51 -21.15 -1.31
N ASP A 10 8.86 -22.20 -0.81
CA ASP A 10 8.06 -23.11 -1.64
C ASP A 10 6.82 -22.42 -2.21
N LYS A 11 6.22 -21.51 -1.43
CA LYS A 11 5.07 -20.71 -1.85
C LYS A 11 5.44 -19.31 -2.36
N ASN A 12 6.74 -18.98 -2.38
CA ASN A 12 7.26 -17.65 -2.66
C ASN A 12 6.46 -16.56 -1.91
N GLY A 13 6.32 -16.73 -0.59
CA GLY A 13 5.47 -15.90 0.26
C GLY A 13 6.12 -15.53 1.58
N ILE A 14 5.66 -14.44 2.18
CA ILE A 14 5.99 -14.06 3.55
C ILE A 14 4.88 -14.50 4.49
N GLU A 15 5.24 -15.05 5.64
CA GLU A 15 4.33 -15.54 6.66
C GLU A 15 4.57 -14.80 7.99
N LEU A 16 3.49 -14.43 8.65
CA LEU A 16 3.44 -13.85 9.99
C LEU A 16 2.79 -14.85 10.93
N LEU A 17 3.46 -15.22 12.02
CA LEU A 17 2.89 -16.05 13.07
C LEU A 17 2.89 -15.27 14.39
N PHE A 18 1.69 -14.89 14.84
CA PHE A 18 1.50 -14.19 16.10
C PHE A 18 1.50 -15.15 17.29
N THR A 19 2.01 -14.73 18.44
CA THR A 19 1.97 -15.53 19.67
C THR A 19 0.59 -15.58 20.32
N ASN A 20 -0.26 -14.59 20.03
CA ASN A 20 -1.60 -14.41 20.60
C ASN A 20 -2.56 -13.90 19.53
N THR A 21 -3.86 -14.00 19.79
CA THR A 21 -4.89 -13.40 18.93
C THR A 21 -4.68 -11.90 18.82
N ILE A 22 -4.76 -11.39 17.59
CA ILE A 22 -4.64 -9.96 17.29
C ILE A 22 -6.01 -9.27 17.31
N GLU A 23 -6.00 -7.96 17.53
CA GLU A 23 -7.21 -7.13 17.52
C GLU A 23 -7.83 -7.01 16.12
N ILE A 24 -9.14 -6.76 16.07
CA ILE A 24 -9.93 -6.71 14.83
C ILE A 24 -9.41 -5.63 13.88
N GLU A 25 -8.91 -4.52 14.40
CA GLU A 25 -8.35 -3.43 13.60
C GLU A 25 -7.07 -3.87 12.87
N LEU A 26 -6.19 -4.63 13.53
CA LEU A 26 -4.99 -5.17 12.91
C LEU A 26 -5.34 -6.23 11.86
N ILE A 27 -6.35 -7.07 12.12
CA ILE A 27 -6.90 -8.02 11.14
C ILE A 27 -7.34 -7.27 9.88
N SER A 28 -8.18 -6.24 10.04
CA SER A 28 -8.69 -5.45 8.91
C SER A 28 -7.57 -4.76 8.13
N SER A 29 -6.54 -4.26 8.82
CA SER A 29 -5.37 -3.64 8.19
C SER A 29 -4.56 -4.65 7.36
N LEU A 30 -4.31 -5.85 7.89
CA LEU A 30 -3.63 -6.93 7.18
C LEU A 30 -4.39 -7.33 5.90
N GLU A 31 -5.70 -7.50 5.98
CA GLU A 31 -6.56 -7.84 4.84
C GLU A 31 -6.55 -6.74 3.77
N LYS A 32 -6.64 -5.46 4.19
CA LYS A 32 -6.59 -4.30 3.28
C LYS A 32 -5.26 -4.25 2.53
N LEU A 33 -4.14 -4.49 3.23
CA LEU A 33 -2.80 -4.61 2.62
C LEU A 33 -2.68 -5.79 1.66
N GLY A 34 -3.42 -6.86 1.92
CA GLY A 34 -3.48 -8.05 1.08
C GLY A 34 -2.92 -9.32 1.70
N PHE A 35 -2.58 -9.29 3.00
CA PHE A 35 -2.36 -10.50 3.76
C PHE A 35 -3.66 -11.30 3.88
N LYS A 36 -3.52 -12.61 4.01
CA LYS A 36 -4.62 -13.57 4.14
C LYS A 36 -4.40 -14.43 5.37
N GLU A 37 -5.46 -14.73 6.09
CA GLU A 37 -5.43 -15.73 7.14
C GLU A 37 -5.09 -17.11 6.54
N SER A 38 -4.22 -17.86 7.22
CA SER A 38 -3.88 -19.21 6.84
C SER A 38 -5.01 -20.16 7.22
N PHE A 39 -5.36 -21.05 6.30
CA PHE A 39 -6.40 -22.04 6.53
C PHE A 39 -6.08 -22.89 7.79
N GLY A 40 -7.01 -22.89 8.74
CA GLY A 40 -6.89 -23.66 9.98
C GLY A 40 -5.97 -23.07 11.05
N ASN A 41 -5.38 -21.88 10.83
CA ASN A 41 -4.55 -21.21 11.83
C ASN A 41 -4.78 -19.69 11.84
N LYS A 42 -5.65 -19.24 12.76
CA LYS A 42 -6.01 -17.83 12.97
C LYS A 42 -4.86 -16.92 13.41
N LEU A 43 -3.78 -17.51 13.92
CA LEU A 43 -2.58 -16.77 14.33
C LEU A 43 -1.57 -16.64 13.19
N LYS A 44 -1.82 -17.27 12.03
CA LYS A 44 -0.90 -17.28 10.90
C LYS A 44 -1.49 -16.54 9.71
N TRP A 45 -0.76 -15.55 9.23
CA TRP A 45 -1.11 -14.72 8.09
C TRP A 45 -0.05 -14.82 7.01
N TYR A 46 -0.42 -14.69 5.74
CA TYR A 46 0.54 -14.77 4.64
C TYR A 46 0.23 -13.79 3.51
N ALA A 47 1.27 -13.38 2.80
CA ALA A 47 1.19 -12.61 1.56
C ALA A 47 2.25 -13.11 0.57
N ASP A 48 2.13 -12.73 -0.70
CA ASP A 48 3.15 -13.02 -1.71
C ASP A 48 4.49 -12.37 -1.31
N TYR A 49 5.61 -12.90 -1.78
CA TYR A 49 6.92 -12.31 -1.48
C TYR A 49 7.15 -11.05 -2.33
N HIS A 50 6.93 -9.88 -1.71
CA HIS A 50 7.08 -8.56 -2.32
C HIS A 50 7.75 -7.57 -1.35
N PRO A 51 8.60 -6.63 -1.81
CA PRO A 51 9.30 -5.70 -0.92
C PRO A 51 8.38 -4.94 0.05
N ALA A 52 7.23 -4.45 -0.41
CA ALA A 52 6.23 -3.81 0.46
C ALA A 52 5.82 -4.68 1.66
N TYR A 53 5.52 -5.96 1.41
CA TYR A 53 5.09 -6.88 2.47
C TYR A 53 6.24 -7.29 3.38
N VAL A 54 7.45 -7.42 2.84
CA VAL A 54 8.67 -7.65 3.63
C VAL A 54 8.96 -6.46 4.55
N SER A 55 8.90 -5.22 4.03
CA SER A 55 9.11 -4.02 4.86
C SER A 55 8.04 -3.94 5.94
N TYR A 56 6.76 -3.99 5.55
CA TYR A 56 5.65 -3.89 6.49
C TYR A 56 5.71 -4.98 7.57
N ALA A 57 6.02 -6.22 7.23
CA ALA A 57 6.16 -7.31 8.19
C ALA A 57 7.26 -7.01 9.24
N ASN A 58 8.44 -6.57 8.78
CA ASN A 58 9.55 -6.25 9.67
C ASN A 58 9.26 -5.03 10.56
N ASP A 59 8.63 -4.00 9.99
CA ASP A 59 8.21 -2.81 10.75
C ASP A 59 7.14 -3.18 11.77
N LEU A 60 6.16 -4.00 11.39
CA LEU A 60 5.14 -4.54 12.28
C LEU A 60 5.75 -5.33 13.43
N LYS A 61 6.71 -6.19 13.15
CA LYS A 61 7.41 -6.92 14.20
C LYS A 61 8.08 -5.98 15.20
N LYS A 62 8.80 -4.98 14.70
CA LYS A 62 9.49 -4.01 15.54
C LYS A 62 8.53 -3.27 16.47
N VAL A 63 7.44 -2.70 15.94
CA VAL A 63 6.48 -1.93 16.74
C VAL A 63 5.72 -2.80 17.74
N LEU A 64 5.40 -4.06 17.39
CA LEU A 64 4.72 -4.97 18.32
C LEU A 64 5.62 -5.44 19.47
N GLU A 65 6.93 -5.56 19.20
CA GLU A 65 7.95 -5.89 20.20
C GLU A 65 8.24 -4.71 21.14
N THR A 66 8.16 -3.47 20.64
CA THR A 66 8.33 -2.24 21.44
C THR A 66 7.03 -1.70 22.06
N ASN A 67 5.88 -2.31 21.72
CA ASN A 67 4.55 -1.85 22.12
C ASN A 67 4.22 -0.43 21.63
N ASP A 68 4.76 -0.07 20.46
CA ASP A 68 4.43 1.15 19.72
C ASP A 68 3.15 0.98 18.88
N ASP A 69 2.59 2.09 18.41
CA ASP A 69 1.39 2.09 17.59
C ASP A 69 1.68 1.61 16.16
N TRP A 70 1.22 0.40 15.85
CA TRP A 70 1.35 -0.20 14.52
C TRP A 70 0.58 0.53 13.43
N LYS A 71 -0.41 1.36 13.78
CA LYS A 71 -1.14 2.20 12.81
C LYS A 71 -0.24 3.26 12.18
N LEU A 72 0.89 3.56 12.81
CA LEU A 72 1.87 4.54 12.34
C LEU A 72 2.86 3.96 11.33
N ILE A 73 2.81 2.66 11.02
CA ILE A 73 3.71 2.05 10.03
C ILE A 73 3.45 2.70 8.66
N PRO A 74 4.48 3.32 8.04
CA PRO A 74 4.31 3.96 6.75
C PRO A 74 4.11 2.90 5.65
N ILE A 75 3.21 3.19 4.72
CA ILE A 75 3.01 2.41 3.50
C ILE A 75 3.45 3.32 2.35
N VAL A 76 4.62 3.01 1.78
CA VAL A 76 5.31 3.84 0.79
C VAL A 76 5.67 2.99 -0.45
N PRO A 77 5.97 3.63 -1.60
CA PRO A 77 6.40 2.89 -2.78
C PRO A 77 7.63 2.02 -2.51
N SER A 78 7.60 0.77 -2.96
CA SER A 78 8.71 -0.18 -2.80
C SER A 78 9.95 0.14 -3.63
N PHE A 79 9.78 0.87 -4.73
CA PHE A 79 10.82 1.10 -5.71
C PHE A 79 11.11 2.60 -5.87
N ILE A 80 12.38 2.92 -6.09
CA ILE A 80 12.82 4.29 -6.37
C ILE A 80 12.29 4.73 -7.74
N ASP A 81 11.93 6.00 -7.88
CA ASP A 81 11.48 6.55 -9.14
C ASP A 81 12.62 6.64 -10.18
N SER A 82 12.53 5.82 -11.22
CA SER A 82 13.55 5.77 -12.29
C SER A 82 13.00 5.17 -13.58
N GLU A 83 13.55 5.59 -14.72
CA GLU A 83 13.27 4.98 -16.03
C GLU A 83 13.56 3.46 -16.01
N LEU A 84 14.60 3.03 -15.29
CA LEU A 84 14.95 1.62 -15.13
C LEU A 84 13.82 0.82 -14.47
N ASN A 85 13.18 1.37 -13.45
CA ASN A 85 12.04 0.73 -12.80
C ASN A 85 10.77 0.76 -13.67
N ILE A 86 10.64 1.71 -14.59
CA ILE A 86 9.61 1.65 -15.65
C ILE A 86 9.89 0.49 -16.60
N ASP A 87 11.14 0.28 -16.99
CA ASP A 87 11.54 -0.82 -17.86
C ASP A 87 11.30 -2.19 -17.23
N TYR A 88 11.55 -2.32 -15.94
CA TYR A 88 11.29 -3.54 -15.17
C TYR A 88 9.86 -3.67 -14.64
N LEU A 89 8.92 -2.82 -15.10
CA LEU A 89 7.51 -2.90 -14.74
C LEU A 89 7.27 -2.78 -13.22
N LYS A 90 8.11 -2.01 -12.54
CA LYS A 90 8.08 -1.75 -11.09
C LYS A 90 7.24 -0.52 -10.74
N PHE A 91 6.10 -0.38 -11.40
CA PHE A 91 5.20 0.76 -11.23
C PHE A 91 3.74 0.36 -11.46
N SER A 92 2.85 1.24 -11.04
CA SER A 92 1.44 1.28 -11.41
C SER A 92 1.10 2.70 -11.88
N ILE A 93 0.06 2.82 -12.70
CA ILE A 93 -0.51 4.13 -13.02
C ILE A 93 -1.76 4.30 -12.17
N VAL A 94 -1.86 5.47 -11.55
CA VAL A 94 -2.98 5.89 -10.74
C VAL A 94 -3.74 6.93 -11.52
N GLU A 95 -5.02 6.71 -11.73
CA GLU A 95 -5.93 7.72 -12.22
C GLU A 95 -6.80 8.16 -11.05
N ILE A 96 -6.85 9.47 -10.80
CA ILE A 96 -7.59 10.09 -9.71
C ILE A 96 -8.69 10.92 -10.35
N GLN A 97 -9.93 10.65 -9.94
CA GLN A 97 -11.09 11.45 -10.30
C GLN A 97 -11.39 12.42 -9.17
N LEU A 98 -11.47 13.69 -9.52
CA LEU A 98 -11.80 14.78 -8.63
C LEU A 98 -13.17 15.34 -9.01
N LYS A 99 -14.03 15.53 -8.02
CA LYS A 99 -15.32 16.18 -8.20
C LYS A 99 -15.23 17.63 -7.72
N ASN A 100 -15.59 18.55 -8.59
CA ASN A 100 -15.73 19.96 -8.24
C ASN A 100 -17.10 20.45 -8.71
N ASN A 101 -18.02 20.58 -7.75
CA ASN A 101 -19.44 20.79 -8.00
C ASN A 101 -19.98 19.67 -8.94
N ASP A 102 -20.33 20.03 -10.17
CA ASP A 102 -20.88 19.13 -11.21
C ASP A 102 -19.85 18.70 -12.27
N HIS A 103 -18.58 19.09 -12.13
CA HIS A 103 -17.53 18.75 -13.08
C HIS A 103 -16.57 17.72 -12.50
N PHE A 104 -16.19 16.74 -13.32
CA PHE A 104 -15.16 15.76 -13.00
C PHE A 104 -13.85 16.17 -13.69
N LEU A 105 -12.79 16.28 -12.90
CA LEU A 105 -11.42 16.41 -13.39
C LEU A 105 -10.72 15.07 -13.19
N GLN A 106 -10.08 14.58 -14.25
CA GLN A 106 -9.27 13.38 -14.19
C GLN A 106 -7.80 13.77 -14.26
N THR A 107 -6.99 13.20 -13.37
CA THR A 107 -5.54 13.36 -13.40
C THR A 107 -4.84 12.03 -13.16
N ASP A 108 -3.67 11.88 -13.78
CA ASP A 108 -2.90 10.65 -13.75
C ASP A 108 -1.59 10.86 -13.01
N PHE A 109 -1.17 9.84 -12.28
CA PHE A 109 0.12 9.76 -11.63
C PHE A 109 0.77 8.40 -11.87
N ILE A 110 2.10 8.36 -11.77
CA ILE A 110 2.84 7.11 -11.62
C ILE A 110 3.21 6.90 -10.15
N VAL A 111 3.03 5.67 -9.67
CA VAL A 111 3.55 5.23 -8.38
C VAL A 111 4.50 4.07 -8.62
N PHE A 112 5.69 4.11 -8.03
CA PHE A 112 6.71 3.07 -8.16
C PHE A 112 6.43 1.88 -7.22
N GLU A 113 5.26 1.30 -7.41
CA GLU A 113 4.74 0.14 -6.70
C GLU A 113 4.03 -0.77 -7.72
N SER A 114 4.44 -2.04 -7.78
CA SER A 114 3.98 -2.98 -8.80
C SER A 114 2.75 -3.79 -8.37
N TYR A 115 2.46 -3.83 -7.06
CA TYR A 115 1.31 -4.53 -6.50
C TYR A 115 0.12 -3.60 -6.36
N LYS A 116 -0.96 -3.94 -7.07
CA LYS A 116 -2.18 -3.12 -7.16
C LYS A 116 -2.72 -2.71 -5.78
N LYS A 117 -2.81 -3.65 -4.82
CA LYS A 117 -3.33 -3.38 -3.47
C LYS A 117 -2.50 -2.34 -2.73
N VAL A 118 -1.17 -2.48 -2.78
CA VAL A 118 -0.26 -1.53 -2.13
C VAL A 118 -0.30 -0.18 -2.83
N ALA A 119 -0.28 -0.17 -4.17
CA ALA A 119 -0.43 1.03 -4.98
C ALA A 119 -1.75 1.78 -4.69
N THR A 120 -2.87 1.06 -4.52
CA THR A 120 -4.15 1.62 -4.10
C THR A 120 -4.02 2.36 -2.77
N ILE A 121 -3.45 1.74 -1.74
CA ILE A 121 -3.34 2.37 -0.41
C ILE A 121 -2.47 3.63 -0.46
N ILE A 122 -1.34 3.57 -1.17
CA ILE A 122 -0.45 4.73 -1.37
C ILE A 122 -1.21 5.85 -2.09
N ALA A 123 -1.94 5.51 -3.15
CA ALA A 123 -2.71 6.45 -3.95
C ALA A 123 -3.88 7.08 -3.17
N GLU A 124 -4.62 6.30 -2.38
CA GLU A 124 -5.70 6.80 -1.51
C GLU A 124 -5.15 7.85 -0.54
N ARG A 125 -4.04 7.53 0.14
CA ARG A 125 -3.38 8.45 1.08
C ARG A 125 -2.93 9.74 0.41
N PHE A 126 -2.31 9.62 -0.76
CA PHE A 126 -1.91 10.77 -1.57
C PHE A 126 -3.12 11.62 -1.99
N ALA A 127 -4.19 10.99 -2.46
CA ALA A 127 -5.37 11.69 -2.97
C ALA A 127 -6.11 12.46 -1.87
N ILE A 128 -6.35 11.82 -0.72
CA ILE A 128 -6.99 12.44 0.45
C ILE A 128 -6.16 13.64 0.93
N LYS A 129 -4.84 13.49 1.01
CA LYS A 129 -3.94 14.57 1.45
C LYS A 129 -3.87 15.73 0.45
N SER A 130 -3.88 15.43 -0.85
CA SER A 130 -3.66 16.43 -1.90
C SER A 130 -4.93 17.16 -2.31
N PHE A 131 -6.07 16.47 -2.25
CA PHE A 131 -7.33 16.96 -2.82
C PHE A 131 -8.48 16.99 -1.82
N SER A 132 -8.34 16.34 -0.65
CA SER A 132 -9.31 16.34 0.45
C SER A 132 -10.75 16.15 -0.04
N ASN A 133 -11.63 17.14 0.15
CA ASN A 133 -13.06 17.05 -0.17
C ASN A 133 -13.35 16.91 -1.67
N ASN A 134 -12.38 17.17 -2.54
CA ASN A 134 -12.55 17.03 -3.98
C ASN A 134 -12.22 15.62 -4.49
N PHE A 135 -11.65 14.75 -3.67
CA PHE A 135 -11.39 13.36 -4.06
C PHE A 135 -12.71 12.57 -4.17
N ASP A 136 -12.96 11.99 -5.34
CA ASP A 136 -14.15 11.16 -5.59
C ASP A 136 -13.77 9.68 -5.64
N SER A 137 -12.86 9.31 -6.54
CA SER A 137 -12.48 7.92 -6.75
C SER A 137 -11.09 7.80 -7.38
N LEU A 138 -10.53 6.60 -7.34
CA LEU A 138 -9.29 6.28 -8.06
C LEU A 138 -9.35 4.93 -8.76
N THR A 139 -8.56 4.82 -9.82
CA THR A 139 -8.35 3.57 -10.57
C THR A 139 -6.86 3.28 -10.66
N ILE A 140 -6.48 2.04 -10.33
CA ILE A 140 -5.10 1.56 -10.50
C ILE A 140 -5.01 0.69 -11.76
N PHE A 141 -4.20 1.15 -12.70
CA PHE A 141 -3.83 0.43 -13.91
C PHE A 141 -2.54 -0.37 -13.71
N SER A 142 -2.52 -1.58 -14.28
CA SER A 142 -1.39 -2.49 -14.17
C SER A 142 -0.13 -1.94 -14.87
N ARG A 143 1.01 -2.53 -14.55
CA ARG A 143 2.35 -2.16 -15.03
C ARG A 143 2.58 -2.14 -16.55
N ASN A 144 1.61 -2.52 -17.40
CA ASN A 144 1.82 -2.70 -18.84
C ASN A 144 1.81 -1.39 -19.67
N TYR A 145 1.62 -0.23 -19.04
CA TYR A 145 1.50 1.06 -19.72
C TYR A 145 2.80 1.87 -19.76
N LYS A 146 3.93 1.26 -20.17
CA LYS A 146 5.26 1.91 -20.17
C LYS A 146 5.28 3.28 -20.83
N ARG A 147 4.61 3.46 -21.98
CA ARG A 147 4.56 4.75 -22.69
C ARG A 147 3.89 5.85 -21.85
N ARG A 148 2.75 5.55 -21.21
CA ARG A 148 2.03 6.50 -20.34
C ARG A 148 2.87 6.79 -19.09
N ALA A 149 3.46 5.76 -18.49
CA ALA A 149 4.37 5.88 -17.35
C ALA A 149 5.55 6.82 -17.61
N ARG A 150 6.23 6.67 -18.75
CA ARG A 150 7.34 7.57 -19.13
C ARG A 150 6.89 9.01 -19.34
N ALA A 151 5.71 9.22 -19.93
CA ALA A 151 5.16 10.56 -20.10
C ALA A 151 4.88 11.22 -18.73
N LEU A 152 4.26 10.50 -17.81
CA LEU A 152 3.99 10.96 -16.44
C LEU A 152 5.29 11.23 -15.66
N PHE A 153 6.25 10.32 -15.74
CA PHE A 153 7.55 10.47 -15.09
C PHE A 153 8.32 11.70 -15.59
N LYS A 154 8.38 11.91 -16.91
CA LYS A 154 9.00 13.10 -17.52
C LYS A 154 8.30 14.40 -17.13
N ALA A 155 6.99 14.35 -16.97
CA ALA A 155 6.19 15.49 -16.52
C ALA A 155 6.19 15.67 -14.99
N ASN A 156 6.92 14.81 -14.24
CA ASN A 156 7.01 14.79 -12.78
C ASN A 156 5.66 14.55 -12.04
N PHE A 157 4.73 13.84 -12.68
CA PHE A 157 3.48 13.38 -12.06
C PHE A 157 3.72 12.06 -11.31
N VAL A 158 4.54 12.11 -10.26
CA VAL A 158 5.02 10.94 -9.50
C VAL A 158 4.55 11.02 -8.04
N ILE A 159 3.96 9.94 -7.51
CA ILE A 159 3.65 9.82 -6.07
C ILE A 159 4.87 9.22 -5.36
N ARG A 160 5.46 9.97 -4.44
CA ARG A 160 6.66 9.59 -3.66
C ARG A 160 6.32 9.38 -2.18
N ALA A 161 7.27 8.81 -1.45
CA ALA A 161 7.16 8.61 0.00
C ALA A 161 6.91 9.92 0.77
N SER A 162 7.54 11.03 0.36
CA SER A 162 7.33 12.37 0.93
C SER A 162 5.87 12.83 0.83
N ASP A 163 5.17 12.38 -0.21
CA ASP A 163 3.85 12.89 -0.55
C ASP A 163 2.78 12.20 0.30
N VAL A 164 3.06 11.00 0.84
CA VAL A 164 2.12 10.19 1.62
C VAL A 164 2.34 10.23 3.15
N ASN A 165 3.41 10.85 3.63
CA ASN A 165 3.65 10.97 5.07
C ASN A 165 2.68 11.99 5.68
N TYR A 166 1.57 11.50 6.25
CA TYR A 166 0.96 11.77 7.57
C TYR A 166 -0.35 10.96 7.68
N ILE A 167 -0.62 10.49 8.90
CA ILE A 167 -1.64 9.52 9.35
C ILE A 167 -3.06 9.82 8.81
N ILE A 168 -3.79 8.78 8.38
CA ILE A 168 -5.27 8.86 8.29
C ILE A 168 -5.82 8.27 9.59
N PRO A 169 -6.63 9.00 10.39
CA PRO A 169 -7.39 8.39 11.47
C PRO A 169 -8.37 7.39 10.87
N VAL A 170 -8.43 6.18 11.42
CA VAL A 170 -9.49 5.23 11.07
C VAL A 170 -10.81 5.89 11.49
N GLU A 171 -11.58 6.40 10.54
CA GLU A 171 -12.97 6.78 10.81
C GLU A 171 -13.76 5.48 11.03
N ASP A 172 -14.29 5.35 12.24
CA ASP A 172 -15.22 4.31 12.64
C ASP A 172 -16.60 4.66 12.04
N ASP A 173 -16.90 4.16 10.85
CA ASP A 173 -18.22 4.29 10.20
C ASP A 173 -19.29 3.39 10.86
N ARG A 174 -19.31 3.30 12.20
CA ARG A 174 -20.38 2.66 12.97
C ARG A 174 -20.83 3.55 14.13
N LEU A 175 -21.58 4.60 13.79
CA LEU A 175 -22.59 5.20 14.65
C LEU A 175 -23.92 5.33 13.90
#